data_AF-A0A8C3BKM4-F1
#
_entry.id   AF-A0A8C3BKM4-F1
#
_cell.length_a   1.000
_cell.length_b   1.000
_cell.length_c   1.000
_cell.angle_alpha   90.00
_cell.angle_beta   90.00
_cell.angle_gamma   90.00
#
_symmetry.space_group_name_H-M   'P 1'
#
loop_
_entity.id
_entity.type
_entity.pdbx_description
1 polymer ?
#
loop_
_entity_poly.entity_id
_entity_poly.type
_entity_poly.pdbx_seq_one_letter_code
_entity_poly.pdbx_strand_id
1 'polypeptide(L)'
;MTNFISVQLKKASEVDLAKPLCKFIQQSYPGGDAQAEHCGAAEELSKLRKSALGRPLDKHDACLDTLLRYALGSTGDSPTKVMCA
;
A
#
# COMPACT_ATOMS: atom_id res chain seq x y z
N MET A 1 9.06 -0.07 -37.93
CA MET A 1 9.43 -1.26 -37.12
C MET A 1 9.41 -0.83 -35.67
N THR A 2 8.47 -1.33 -34.87
CA THR A 2 8.32 -1.00 -33.45
C THR A 2 7.90 -2.28 -32.74
N ASN A 3 8.86 -3.15 -32.45
CA ASN A 3 8.64 -4.35 -31.66
C ASN A 3 9.12 -4.10 -30.23
N PHE A 4 8.34 -3.34 -29.47
CA PHE A 4 8.57 -3.26 -28.03
C PHE A 4 7.77 -4.37 -27.34
N ILE A 5 8.47 -5.12 -26.49
CA ILE A 5 7.85 -6.12 -25.63
C ILE A 5 7.20 -5.39 -24.46
N SER A 6 5.91 -5.60 -24.26
CA SER A 6 5.21 -5.11 -23.07
C SER A 6 4.62 -6.29 -22.30
N VAL A 7 4.59 -6.16 -20.97
CA VAL A 7 4.07 -7.19 -20.08
C VAL A 7 2.72 -6.75 -19.55
N GLN A 8 1.74 -7.66 -19.55
CA GLN A 8 0.42 -7.39 -19.01
C GLN A 8 0.46 -7.31 -17.49
N LEU A 9 -0.29 -6.36 -16.93
CA LEU A 9 -0.42 -6.21 -15.49
C LEU A 9 -1.19 -7.40 -14.89
N LYS A 10 -0.75 -7.87 -13.72
CA LYS A 10 -1.42 -8.93 -13.00
C LYS A 10 -2.75 -8.43 -12.44
N LYS A 11 -3.83 -9.19 -12.64
CA LYS A 11 -5.12 -8.93 -12.00
C LYS A 11 -5.03 -9.30 -10.54
N ALA A 12 -5.43 -8.39 -9.65
CA ALA A 12 -5.50 -8.63 -8.21
C ALA A 12 -6.96 -8.60 -7.76
N SER A 13 -7.33 -9.48 -6.84
CA SER A 13 -8.61 -9.39 -6.13
C SER A 13 -8.56 -8.25 -5.12
N GLU A 14 -9.72 -7.67 -4.83
CA GLU A 14 -9.85 -6.72 -3.74
C GLU A 14 -9.53 -7.43 -2.41
N VAL A 15 -8.70 -6.78 -1.59
CA VAL A 15 -8.29 -7.28 -0.27
C VAL A 15 -8.35 -6.12 0.70
N ASP A 16 -8.93 -6.39 1.87
CA ASP A 16 -8.97 -5.44 2.97
C ASP A 16 -7.70 -5.57 3.82
N LEU A 17 -6.74 -4.67 3.61
CA LEU A 17 -5.49 -4.64 4.37
C LEU A 17 -5.64 -3.99 5.74
N ALA A 18 -6.65 -3.13 5.94
CA ALA A 18 -6.78 -2.34 7.16
C ALA A 18 -7.12 -3.24 8.36
N LYS A 19 -8.12 -4.12 8.23
CA LYS A 19 -8.56 -4.99 9.34
C LYS A 19 -7.45 -5.83 9.98
N PRO A 20 -6.67 -6.63 9.24
CA PRO A 20 -5.61 -7.44 9.86
C PRO A 20 -4.50 -6.58 10.47
N LEU A 21 -4.15 -5.44 9.84
CA LEU A 21 -3.12 -4.54 10.33
C LEU A 21 -3.57 -3.80 11.60
N CYS A 22 -4.77 -3.23 11.62
CA CYS A 22 -5.32 -2.58 12.80
C CYS A 22 -5.44 -3.55 13.97
N LYS A 23 -5.86 -4.80 13.71
CA LYS A 23 -5.91 -5.84 14.75
C LYS A 23 -4.54 -6.13 15.33
N PHE A 24 -3.51 -6.24 14.49
CA PHE A 24 -2.13 -6.43 14.95
C PHE A 24 -1.63 -5.23 15.77
N ILE A 25 -1.84 -4.00 15.28
CA ILE A 25 -1.44 -2.76 15.96
C ILE A 25 -2.10 -2.67 17.35
N GLN A 26 -3.39 -2.98 17.45
CA GLN A 26 -4.11 -2.97 18.73
C GLN A 26 -3.58 -4.01 19.73
N GLN A 27 -3.12 -5.16 19.23
CA GLN A 27 -2.51 -6.20 20.05
C GLN A 27 -1.09 -5.82 20.52
N SER A 28 -0.32 -5.15 19.65
CA SER A 28 1.06 -4.74 19.95
C SER A 28 1.16 -3.46 20.78
N TYR A 29 0.20 -2.54 20.63
CA TYR A 29 0.17 -1.23 21.29
C TYR A 29 -1.14 -1.03 22.09
N PRO A 30 -1.26 -1.65 23.28
CA PRO A 30 -2.45 -1.47 24.10
C PRO A 30 -2.50 -0.05 24.69
N GLY A 31 -3.46 0.77 24.22
CA GLY A 31 -3.95 1.95 24.93
C GLY A 31 -3.15 3.26 24.79
N GLY A 32 -2.68 3.62 23.58
CA GLY A 32 -2.04 4.92 23.35
C GLY A 32 -2.50 5.59 22.05
N ASP A 33 -2.38 6.92 21.97
CA ASP A 33 -2.75 7.73 20.78
C ASP A 33 -2.03 7.27 19.50
N ALA A 34 -0.81 6.72 19.62
CA ALA A 34 -0.07 6.12 18.52
C ALA A 34 -0.84 4.96 17.84
N GLN A 35 -1.69 4.22 18.57
CA GLN A 35 -2.50 3.15 18.01
C GLN A 35 -3.54 3.69 17.02
N ALA A 36 -4.15 4.85 17.31
CA ALA A 36 -5.12 5.49 16.43
C ALA A 36 -4.44 6.01 15.15
N GLU A 37 -3.26 6.64 15.28
CA GLU A 37 -2.48 7.12 14.13
C GLU A 37 -2.03 5.97 13.22
N HIS A 38 -1.53 4.87 13.80
CA HIS A 38 -1.12 3.69 13.03
C HIS A 38 -2.30 2.98 12.37
N CYS A 39 -3.46 2.91 13.02
CA CYS A 39 -4.68 2.38 12.39
C CYS A 39 -5.16 3.28 11.25
N GLY A 40 -5.11 4.61 11.40
CA GLY A 40 -5.40 5.56 10.34
C GLY A 40 -4.46 5.38 9.13
N ALA A 41 -3.16 5.20 9.37
CA ALA A 41 -2.20 4.91 8.32
C ALA A 41 -2.49 3.58 7.59
N ALA A 42 -2.92 2.53 8.32
CA ALA A 42 -3.31 1.26 7.72
C ALA A 42 -4.58 1.37 6.84
N GLU A 43 -5.51 2.24 7.21
CA GLU A 43 -6.68 2.56 6.38
C GLU A 43 -6.29 3.29 5.09
N GLU A 44 -5.40 4.28 5.17
CA GLU A 44 -4.89 4.99 3.99
C GLU A 44 -4.10 4.06 3.05
N LEU A 45 -3.34 3.11 3.59
CA LEU A 45 -2.68 2.05 2.80
C LEU A 45 -3.70 1.18 2.05
N SER A 46 -4.80 0.81 2.71
CA SER A 46 -5.88 0.03 2.11
C SER A 46 -6.55 0.82 0.96
N LYS A 47 -6.79 2.13 1.14
CA LYS A 47 -7.29 3.02 0.08
C LYS A 47 -6.30 3.15 -1.08
N LEU A 48 -5.01 3.31 -0.78
CA LEU A 48 -3.95 3.41 -1.79
C LEU A 48 -3.87 2.14 -2.65
N ARG A 49 -3.97 0.96 -2.03
CA ARG A 49 -4.04 -0.32 -2.77
C ARG A 49 -5.23 -0.37 -3.73
N LYS A 50 -6.42 0.06 -3.28
CA LYS A 50 -7.61 0.11 -4.14
C LYS A 50 -7.41 1.08 -5.30
N SER A 51 -6.78 2.22 -5.07
CA SER A 51 -6.45 3.19 -6.11
C SER A 51 -5.41 2.65 -7.11
N ALA A 52 -4.40 1.93 -6.62
CA ALA A 52 -3.30 1.42 -7.44
C ALA A 52 -3.67 0.16 -8.23
N LEU A 53 -4.48 -0.75 -7.66
CA LEU A 53 -4.74 -2.08 -8.24
C LEU A 53 -6.22 -2.36 -8.53
N GLY A 54 -7.13 -1.58 -7.95
CA GLY A 54 -8.59 -1.80 -8.05
C GLY A 54 -9.24 -1.21 -9.30
N ARG A 55 -8.51 -0.40 -10.07
CA ARG A 55 -8.95 0.09 -11.39
C ARG A 55 -8.00 -0.36 -12.48
N PRO A 56 -8.47 -0.55 -13.73
CA PRO A 56 -7.57 -0.68 -14.86
C PRO A 56 -6.65 0.53 -14.92
N LEU A 57 -5.33 0.30 -14.89
CA LEU A 57 -4.33 1.35 -14.93
C LEU A 57 -4.17 1.84 -16.36
N ASP A 58 -4.38 3.14 -16.55
CA ASP A 58 -4.06 3.81 -17.80
C ASP A 58 -2.54 3.95 -17.97
N LYS A 59 -2.07 4.02 -19.22
CA LYS A 59 -0.64 4.19 -19.55
C LYS A 59 -0.18 5.64 -19.34
N HIS A 60 -0.52 6.21 -18.19
CA HIS A 60 -0.22 7.59 -17.80
C HIS A 60 0.73 7.59 -16.60
N ASP A 61 1.69 8.52 -16.55
CA ASP A 61 2.69 8.61 -15.48
C ASP A 61 2.07 8.68 -14.08
N ALA A 62 0.95 9.38 -13.92
CA ALA A 62 0.23 9.45 -12.64
C ALA A 62 -0.23 8.07 -12.10
N CYS A 63 -0.56 7.13 -13.00
CA CYS A 63 -0.92 5.76 -12.62
C CYS A 63 0.32 4.97 -12.19
N LEU A 64 1.44 5.15 -12.89
CA LEU A 64 2.72 4.54 -12.54
C LEU A 64 3.22 5.05 -11.19
N ASP A 65 3.16 6.36 -10.95
CA ASP A 65 3.54 6.98 -9.69
C ASP A 65 2.71 6.46 -8.50
N THR A 66 1.40 6.29 -8.69
CA THR A 66 0.53 5.67 -7.67
C THR A 66 0.93 4.23 -7.37
N LEU A 67 1.31 3.46 -8.41
CA LEU A 67 1.73 2.07 -8.27
C LEU A 67 3.10 1.96 -7.58
N LEU A 68 4.04 2.85 -7.92
CA LEU A 68 5.34 2.94 -7.27
C LEU A 68 5.22 3.35 -5.79
N ARG A 69 4.36 4.33 -5.48
CA ARG A 69 4.05 4.71 -4.09
C ARG A 69 3.45 3.55 -3.29
N TYR A 70 2.60 2.73 -3.92
CA TYR A 70 2.08 1.53 -3.28
C TYR A 70 3.16 0.45 -3.06
N ALA A 71 4.01 0.20 -4.07
CA ALA A 71 5.00 -0.87 -4.04
C ALA A 71 6.18 -0.58 -3.10
N LEU A 72 6.61 0.68 -3.03
CA LEU A 72 7.76 1.09 -2.23
C LEU A 72 7.36 1.59 -0.84
N GLY A 73 6.06 1.84 -0.60
CA GLY A 73 5.63 2.71 0.48
C GLY A 73 6.20 4.12 0.28
N SER A 74 5.69 5.11 1.00
CA SER A 74 6.37 6.42 1.01
C SER A 74 7.77 6.23 1.61
N THR A 75 8.81 6.13 0.79
CA THR A 75 10.21 6.14 1.22
C THR A 75 10.54 7.55 1.70
N GLY A 76 10.02 7.87 2.87
CA GLY A 76 10.42 8.95 3.76
C GLY A 76 10.63 8.44 5.19
N ASP A 77 10.27 7.18 5.49
CA ASP A 77 10.68 6.50 6.71
C ASP A 77 11.44 5.22 6.34
N SER A 78 12.67 5.14 6.82
CA SER A 78 13.64 4.08 6.64
C SER A 78 13.06 2.65 6.67
N PRO A 79 13.58 1.70 5.87
CA PRO A 79 13.14 0.30 5.86
C PRO A 79 13.55 -0.49 7.12
N THR A 80 13.99 0.17 8.20
CA THR A 80 14.64 -0.47 9.34
C THR A 80 13.77 -0.63 10.59
N LYS A 81 12.56 -0.04 10.65
CA LYS A 81 11.75 -0.09 11.88
C LYS A 81 10.70 -1.19 11.96
N VAL A 82 10.33 -1.86 10.87
CA VAL A 82 9.30 -2.92 10.91
C VAL A 82 9.88 -4.34 11.02
N MET A 83 11.21 -4.50 11.00
CA MET A 83 11.85 -5.82 11.15
C MET A 83 12.19 -6.20 12.60
N CYS A 84 12.29 -5.25 13.54
CA CYS A 84 12.65 -5.55 14.94
C CYS A 84 12.00 -4.57 15.93
N ALA A 85 10.81 -4.90 16.43
CA ALA A 85 10.34 -4.53 17.77
C ALA A 85 9.17 -5.45 18.14
#